data_AF-A0A2R7RE45-F1
#
_entry.id   AF-A0A2R7RE45-F1
#
_cell.length_a   1.000
_cell.length_b   1.000
_cell.length_c   1.000
_cell.angle_alpha   90.00
_cell.angle_beta   90.00
_cell.angle_gamma   90.00
#
_symmetry.space_group_name_H-M   'P 1'
#
loop_
_entity.id
_entity.type
_entity.pdbx_description
1 polymer ?
#
loop_
_entity_poly.entity_id
_entity_poly.type
_entity_poly.pdbx_seq_one_letter_code
_entity_poly.pdbx_strand_id
1 'polypeptide(L)'
;MGQPWSSLRVAGVALEVPAQLAPSHERAIEGGAAVLEGAGMRLTVDTSPFADPLTRYADKPGYEHWQETVGSDTADFVSFEEEGICTVAATFPGRATAVVHLSAGEERGTALQILRSIRTDQGESND
;
A
#
# COMPACT_ATOMS: atom_id res chain seq x y z
N MET A 1 13.72 -3.93 -19.74
CA MET A 1 12.55 -4.83 -19.83
C MET A 1 11.74 -4.56 -18.58
N GLY A 2 10.52 -4.01 -18.70
CA GLY A 2 9.71 -3.67 -17.53
C GLY A 2 9.34 -4.92 -16.73
N GLN A 3 9.32 -4.81 -15.40
CA GLN A 3 8.85 -5.88 -14.53
C GLN A 3 7.40 -6.25 -14.93
N PRO A 4 7.03 -7.54 -15.06
CA PRO A 4 5.66 -7.93 -15.35
C PRO A 4 4.75 -7.61 -14.16
N TRP A 5 3.60 -6.98 -14.43
CA TRP A 5 2.58 -6.63 -13.45
C TRP A 5 1.42 -7.62 -13.51
N SER A 6 0.85 -7.92 -12.35
CA SER A 6 -0.29 -8.81 -12.16
C SER A 6 -1.36 -8.08 -11.37
N SER A 7 -2.61 -8.15 -11.82
CA SER A 7 -3.75 -7.68 -11.04
C SER A 7 -4.10 -8.70 -9.96
N LEU A 8 -4.30 -8.22 -8.75
CA LEU A 8 -4.65 -9.01 -7.58
C LEU A 8 -5.82 -8.35 -6.83
N ARG A 9 -6.67 -9.16 -6.18
CA ARG A 9 -7.67 -8.67 -5.23
C ARG A 9 -7.35 -9.21 -3.85
N VAL A 10 -7.08 -8.33 -2.89
CA VAL A 10 -6.75 -8.69 -1.49
C VAL A 10 -7.54 -7.83 -0.53
N ALA A 11 -8.01 -8.42 0.57
CA ALA A 11 -8.83 -7.74 1.57
C ALA A 11 -10.06 -6.98 1.00
N GLY A 12 -10.57 -7.38 -0.18
CA GLY A 12 -11.68 -6.69 -0.87
C GLY A 12 -11.26 -5.52 -1.77
N VAL A 13 -9.97 -5.20 -1.83
CA VAL A 13 -9.38 -4.14 -2.65
C VAL A 13 -8.71 -4.74 -3.88
N ALA A 14 -8.91 -4.14 -5.05
CA ALA A 14 -8.19 -4.51 -6.27
C ALA A 14 -6.94 -3.64 -6.43
N LEU A 15 -5.82 -4.22 -6.86
CA LEU A 15 -4.57 -3.52 -7.08
C LEU A 15 -3.70 -4.25 -8.11
N GLU A 16 -2.72 -3.55 -8.66
CA GLU A 16 -1.69 -4.10 -9.52
C GLU A 16 -0.38 -4.22 -8.74
N VAL A 17 0.21 -5.40 -8.77
CA VAL A 17 1.49 -5.69 -8.10
C VAL A 17 2.47 -6.35 -9.08
N PRO A 18 3.77 -6.11 -8.92
CA PRO A 18 4.80 -6.91 -9.60
C PRO A 18 4.53 -8.42 -9.43
N ALA A 19 4.66 -9.20 -10.50
CA ALA A 19 4.38 -10.64 -10.49
C ALA A 19 5.25 -11.46 -9.50
N GLN A 20 6.30 -10.84 -8.96
CA GLN A 20 7.19 -11.42 -7.96
C GLN A 20 6.64 -11.32 -6.53
N LEU A 21 5.67 -10.43 -6.29
CA LEU A 21 4.98 -10.33 -5.00
C LEU A 21 3.95 -11.45 -4.90
N ALA A 22 4.14 -12.31 -3.91
CA ALA A 22 3.25 -13.42 -3.61
C ALA A 22 2.59 -13.21 -2.25
N PRO A 23 1.36 -13.70 -2.04
CA PRO A 23 0.71 -13.63 -0.73
C PRO A 23 1.55 -14.40 0.30
N SER A 24 1.90 -13.73 1.38
CA SER A 24 2.64 -14.34 2.48
C SER A 24 1.72 -15.05 3.46
N HIS A 25 2.20 -16.16 4.02
CA HIS A 25 1.43 -17.02 4.93
C HIS A 25 1.29 -16.44 6.35
N GLU A 26 1.78 -15.21 6.59
CA GLU A 26 1.52 -14.46 7.81
C GLU A 26 0.02 -14.19 7.91
N ARG A 27 -0.64 -15.06 8.69
CA ARG A 27 -2.08 -15.05 8.91
C ARG A 27 -2.49 -13.69 9.47
N ALA A 28 -3.34 -13.01 8.70
CA ALA A 28 -4.22 -11.98 9.20
C ALA A 28 -4.87 -12.48 10.50
N ILE A 29 -4.51 -11.84 11.61
CA ILE A 29 -5.19 -12.02 12.88
C ILE A 29 -6.54 -11.33 12.68
N GLU A 30 -7.55 -12.11 12.29
CA GLU A 30 -8.94 -11.69 12.15
C GLU A 30 -9.19 -10.52 11.16
N GLY A 31 -9.38 -10.86 9.88
CA GLY A 31 -10.51 -10.31 9.12
C GLY A 31 -10.38 -8.98 8.37
N GLY A 32 -9.19 -8.40 8.15
CA GLY A 32 -9.06 -7.15 7.37
C GLY A 32 -7.74 -6.93 6.64
N ALA A 33 -6.66 -7.59 7.04
CA ALA A 33 -5.32 -7.39 6.49
C ALA A 33 -4.89 -8.50 5.52
N ALA A 34 -4.09 -8.16 4.52
CA ALA A 34 -3.42 -9.06 3.61
C ALA A 34 -1.97 -8.61 3.40
N VAL A 35 -1.04 -9.57 3.40
CA VAL A 35 0.40 -9.30 3.24
C VAL A 35 0.93 -10.00 1.99
N LEU A 36 1.70 -9.27 1.20
CA LEU A 36 2.36 -9.71 -0.03
C LEU A 36 3.86 -9.45 0.10
N GLU A 37 4.68 -10.45 -0.18
CA GLU A 37 6.14 -10.34 -0.09
C GLU A 37 6.82 -10.88 -1.34
N GLY A 38 7.92 -10.25 -1.72
CA GLY A 38 8.71 -10.65 -2.89
C GLY A 38 9.56 -9.50 -3.41
N ALA A 39 10.64 -9.84 -4.11
CA ALA A 39 11.54 -8.87 -4.74
C ALA A 39 12.05 -7.77 -3.77
N GLY A 40 12.36 -8.12 -2.51
CA GLY A 40 12.84 -7.14 -1.51
C GLY A 40 11.77 -6.17 -0.99
N MET A 41 10.50 -6.43 -1.32
CA MET A 41 9.35 -5.61 -0.93
C MET A 41 8.37 -6.41 -0.07
N ARG A 42 7.73 -5.70 0.86
CA ARG A 42 6.62 -6.20 1.67
C ARG A 42 5.47 -5.22 1.60
N LEU A 43 4.39 -5.59 0.93
CA LEU A 43 3.14 -4.85 0.87
C LEU A 43 2.17 -5.42 1.90
N THR A 44 1.58 -4.54 2.70
CA THR A 44 0.48 -4.84 3.61
C THR A 44 -0.73 -4.01 3.19
N VAL A 45 -1.88 -4.63 3.02
CA VAL A 45 -3.15 -3.95 2.73
C VAL A 45 -4.11 -4.30 3.86
N ASP A 46 -4.67 -3.31 4.53
CA ASP A 46 -5.64 -3.47 5.59
C ASP A 46 -6.89 -2.65 5.29
N THR A 47 -8.07 -3.25 5.46
CA THR A 47 -9.36 -2.57 5.32
C THR A 47 -10.03 -2.24 6.65
N SER A 48 -9.32 -2.49 7.75
CA SER A 48 -9.74 -2.08 9.08
C SER A 48 -9.52 -0.57 9.24
N PRO A 49 -10.22 0.10 10.18
CA PRO A 49 -9.88 1.46 10.54
C PRO A 49 -8.42 1.52 10.99
N PHE A 50 -7.59 2.23 10.22
CA PHE A 50 -6.17 2.36 10.50
C PHE A 50 -5.99 2.98 11.89
N ALA A 51 -5.48 2.18 12.82
CA ALA A 51 -5.44 2.53 14.24
C ALA A 51 -4.38 3.59 14.57
N ASP A 52 -3.35 3.73 13.73
CA ASP A 52 -2.24 4.64 13.93
C ASP A 52 -2.35 5.86 13.00
N PRO A 53 -2.39 7.10 13.47
CA PRO A 53 -2.42 8.24 12.56
C PRO A 53 -1.08 8.36 11.82
N LEU A 54 -1.10 8.51 10.49
CA LEU A 54 0.09 8.67 9.64
C LEU A 54 1.02 9.83 10.08
N THR A 55 0.49 10.78 10.86
CA THR A 55 1.21 11.90 11.46
C THR A 55 2.20 11.49 12.55
N ARG A 56 2.09 10.27 13.09
CA ARG A 56 3.02 9.76 14.12
C ARG A 56 4.44 9.57 13.59
N TYR A 57 4.58 9.44 12.28
CA TYR A 57 5.87 9.25 11.61
C TYR A 57 6.53 10.56 11.17
N ALA A 58 5.97 11.71 11.52
CA ALA A 58 6.48 13.02 11.08
C ALA A 58 7.92 13.34 11.52
N ASP A 59 8.41 12.70 12.57
CA ASP A 59 9.79 12.85 13.06
C ASP A 59 10.80 11.96 12.30
N LYS A 60 10.32 11.05 11.44
CA LYS A 60 11.19 10.11 10.72
C LYS A 60 12.01 10.81 9.63
N PRO A 61 13.26 10.39 9.41
CA PRO A 61 14.07 10.95 8.33
C PRO A 61 13.42 10.65 6.98
N GLY A 62 13.48 11.62 6.08
CA GLY A 62 12.83 11.51 4.77
C GLY A 62 11.30 11.47 4.84
N TYR A 63 10.69 11.88 5.97
CA TYR A 63 9.24 12.01 6.07
C TYR A 63 8.72 13.01 5.05
N GLU A 64 7.84 12.53 4.18
CA GLU A 64 7.04 13.32 3.29
C GLU A 64 5.59 12.91 3.47
N HIS A 65 4.70 13.90 3.44
CA HIS A 65 3.26 13.70 3.47
C HIS A 65 2.63 14.52 2.35
N TRP A 66 1.79 13.88 1.56
CA TRP A 66 1.05 14.55 0.50
C TRP A 66 -0.28 13.84 0.25
N GLN A 67 -1.21 14.55 -0.37
CA GLN A 67 -2.48 13.98 -0.79
C GLN A 67 -2.47 13.82 -2.30
N GLU A 68 -3.04 12.73 -2.78
CA GLU A 68 -3.16 12.47 -4.21
C GLU A 68 -4.51 11.81 -4.52
N THR A 69 -5.11 12.21 -5.64
CA THR A 69 -6.32 11.57 -6.15
C THR A 69 -5.95 10.27 -6.86
N VAL A 70 -6.44 9.15 -6.36
CA VAL A 70 -6.24 7.81 -6.89
C VAL A 70 -7.59 7.26 -7.33
N GLY A 71 -7.81 7.20 -8.65
CA GLY A 71 -9.12 6.92 -9.20
C GLY A 71 -10.13 8.01 -8.83
N SER A 72 -11.18 7.65 -8.10
CA SER A 72 -12.23 8.56 -7.61
C SER A 72 -12.03 8.99 -6.16
N ASP A 73 -11.02 8.46 -5.48
CA ASP A 73 -10.77 8.66 -4.06
C ASP A 73 -9.57 9.57 -3.83
N THR A 74 -9.60 10.36 -2.76
CA THR A 74 -8.42 11.10 -2.30
C THR A 74 -7.72 10.27 -1.24
N ALA A 75 -6.46 9.93 -1.46
CA ALA A 75 -5.65 9.17 -0.53
C ALA A 75 -4.56 10.06 0.08
N ASP A 76 -4.33 9.85 1.38
CA ASP A 76 -3.23 10.45 2.13
C ASP A 76 -2.01 9.55 2.01
N PHE A 77 -0.96 10.06 1.40
CA PHE A 77 0.31 9.36 1.24
C PHE A 77 1.34 9.85 2.23
N VAL A 78 2.11 8.91 2.76
CA VAL A 78 3.35 9.22 3.46
C VAL A 78 4.49 8.38 2.93
N SER A 79 5.69 8.93 2.98
CA SER A 79 6.91 8.15 2.85
C SER A 79 7.90 8.54 3.92
N PHE A 80 8.70 7.60 4.41
CA PHE A 80 9.79 7.86 5.33
C PHE A 80 10.82 6.74 5.24
N GLU A 81 12.01 6.96 5.80
CA GLU A 81 13.05 5.95 5.94
C GLU A 81 13.24 5.59 7.41
N GLU A 82 13.40 4.30 7.70
CA GLU A 82 13.74 3.81 9.03
C GLU A 82 14.72 2.63 8.91
N GLU A 83 15.88 2.71 9.56
CA GLU A 83 16.89 1.64 9.57
C GLU A 83 17.30 1.11 8.18
N GLY A 84 17.27 1.97 7.15
CA GLY A 84 17.56 1.60 5.77
C GLY A 84 16.39 0.95 5.02
N ILE A 85 15.18 1.01 5.57
CA ILE A 85 13.94 0.57 4.95
C ILE A 85 13.14 1.81 4.55
N CYS A 86 12.86 1.95 3.26
CA CYS A 86 11.96 2.99 2.78
C CYS A 86 10.52 2.49 2.91
N THR A 87 9.72 3.19 3.68
CA THR A 87 8.30 2.91 3.86
C THR A 87 7.48 3.91 3.08
N VAL A 88 6.52 3.43 2.29
CA VAL A 88 5.54 4.27 1.61
C VAL A 88 4.16 3.73 1.95
N ALA A 89 3.29 4.59 2.49
CA ALA A 89 1.92 4.21 2.82
C ALA A 89 0.92 5.13 2.12
N ALA A 90 -0.26 4.58 1.81
CA ALA A 90 -1.41 5.31 1.33
C ALA A 90 -2.63 4.94 2.18
N THR A 91 -3.33 5.94 2.71
CA THR A 91 -4.59 5.75 3.44
C THR A 91 -5.74 6.33 2.63
N PHE A 92 -6.73 5.48 2.38
CA PHE A 92 -8.00 5.80 1.76
C PHE A 92 -9.04 5.90 2.88
N PRO A 93 -9.44 7.12 3.29
CA PRO A 93 -10.22 7.34 4.50
C PRO A 93 -11.54 6.57 4.47
N GLY A 94 -11.77 5.75 5.50
CA GLY A 94 -12.96 4.91 5.64
C GLY A 94 -13.01 3.69 4.72
N ARG A 95 -11.92 3.38 3.98
CA ARG A 95 -11.91 2.28 3.01
C ARG A 95 -10.76 1.30 3.19
N ALA A 96 -9.52 1.78 3.15
CA ALA A 96 -8.34 0.91 3.21
C ALA A 96 -7.07 1.71 3.54
N THR A 97 -6.08 1.04 4.10
CA THR A 97 -4.71 1.52 4.19
C THR A 97 -3.78 0.48 3.59
N ALA A 98 -2.85 0.93 2.75
CA ALA A 98 -1.82 0.09 2.18
C ALA A 98 -0.44 0.64 2.54
N VAL A 99 0.47 -0.24 2.94
CA VAL A 99 1.83 0.09 3.37
C VAL A 99 2.81 -0.79 2.61
N VAL A 100 3.78 -0.19 1.95
CA VAL A 100 4.87 -0.88 1.26
C VAL A 100 6.17 -0.58 1.97
N HIS A 101 6.86 -1.63 2.42
CA HIS A 101 8.23 -1.57 2.89
C HIS A 101 9.17 -2.02 1.77
N LEU A 102 10.16 -1.18 1.48
CA LEU A 102 11.19 -1.41 0.48
C LEU A 102 12.55 -1.52 1.18
N SER A 103 13.30 -2.56 0.84
CA SER A 103 14.70 -2.66 1.27
C SER A 103 15.56 -1.57 0.62
N ALA A 104 16.66 -1.16 1.27
CA ALA A 104 17.60 -0.19 0.73
C ALA A 104 18.03 -0.52 -0.72
N GLY A 105 17.79 0.42 -1.64
CA GLY A 105 18.16 0.30 -3.06
C GLY A 105 17.02 -0.05 -4.00
N GLU A 106 15.84 -0.44 -3.49
CA GLU A 106 14.65 -0.65 -4.31
C GLU A 106 13.97 0.68 -4.69
N GLU A 107 13.36 0.72 -5.88
CA GLU A 107 12.81 1.95 -6.43
C GLU A 107 11.48 2.33 -5.78
N ARG A 108 11.45 3.47 -5.07
CA ARG A 108 10.23 4.12 -4.54
C ARG A 108 9.11 4.22 -5.59
N GLY A 109 9.47 4.35 -6.88
CA GLY A 109 8.53 4.39 -8.00
C GLY A 109 7.61 3.16 -8.06
N THR A 110 8.12 1.97 -7.77
CA THR A 110 7.32 0.74 -7.77
C THR A 110 6.29 0.74 -6.65
N ALA A 111 6.68 1.15 -5.44
CA ALA A 111 5.74 1.29 -4.32
C ALA A 111 4.63 2.30 -4.65
N LEU A 112 4.98 3.47 -5.19
CA LEU A 112 4.00 4.47 -5.59
C LEU A 112 3.05 3.95 -6.67
N GLN A 113 3.57 3.24 -7.67
CA GLN A 113 2.75 2.67 -8.73
C GLN A 113 1.77 1.61 -8.20
N ILE A 114 2.21 0.75 -7.26
CA ILE A 114 1.32 -0.20 -6.57
C ILE A 114 0.21 0.57 -5.84
N LEU A 115 0.56 1.54 -5.01
CA LEU A 115 -0.42 2.29 -4.20
C LEU A 115 -1.41 3.10 -5.06
N ARG A 116 -0.95 3.67 -6.18
CA ARG A 116 -1.79 4.39 -7.16
C ARG A 116 -2.67 3.48 -8.01
N SER A 117 -2.40 2.18 -8.04
CA SER A 117 -3.24 1.21 -8.74
C SER A 117 -4.42 0.73 -7.89
N ILE A 118 -4.42 1.07 -6.59
CA ILE A 118 -5.45 0.63 -5.65
C ILE A 118 -6.82 1.15 -6.09
N ARG A 119 -7.76 0.22 -6.17
CA ARG A 119 -9.18 0.47 -6.39
C ARG A 119 -9.96 -0.17 -5.25
N THR A 120 -10.44 0.69 -4.36
CA THR A 120 -11.45 0.34 -3.38
C THR A 120 -12.78 0.30 -4.12
N ASP A 121 -13.25 -0.90 -4.45
CA ASP A 121 -14.46 -1.14 -5.25
C ASP A 121 -15.72 -0.72 -4.46
N GLN A 122 -15.96 0.59 -4.37
CA GLN A 122 -17.24 1.21 -4.03
C GLN A 122 -17.62 2.11 -5.19
N GLY A 123 -18.01 1.49 -6.31
CA GLY A 123 -18.34 2.24 -7.51
C GLY A 123 -19.07 1.41 -8.56
N GLU A 124 -20.06 0.59 -8.16
CA GLU A 124 -21.30 0.36 -8.91
C GLU A 124 -22.40 -0.11 -7.92
N SER A 125 -23.07 0.83 -7.26
CA SER A 125 -24.50 0.63 -7.00
C SER A 125 -25.21 1.20 -8.22
N ASN A 126 -25.44 0.36 -9.23
CA ASN A 126 -26.39 0.69 -10.27
C ASN A 126 -27.75 0.11 -9.84
N ASP A 127 -28.62 1.02 -9.40
CA ASP A 127 -30.08 0.85 -9.29
C ASP A 127 -30.69 0.39 -10.63
#